data_AF-H7ENI8-F1
#
_entry.id   AF-H7ENI8-F1
#
_cell.length_a   1.000
_cell.length_b   1.000
_cell.length_c   1.000
_cell.angle_alpha   90.00
_cell.angle_beta   90.00
_cell.angle_gamma   90.00
#
_symmetry.space_group_name_H-M   'P 1'
#
loop_
_entity.id
_entity.type
_entity.pdbx_description
1 polymer ?
#
loop_
_entity_poly.entity_id
_entity_poly.type
_entity_poly.pdbx_seq_one_letter_code
_entity_poly.pdbx_strand_id
1 'polypeptide(L)'
;MQAKKSLSNISKNKELWIAQWKQESFERDIRSGLNAAMQQGIAQGLQQGIAQGLQQGIAQGLQQGIVQGMTQGITQGIQQGITQVAKNMLSTGIPLEQISKLTGLSETELQSL
;
A
#
# COMPACT_ATOMS: atom_id res chain seq x y z
N MET A 1 40.10 35.12 59.53
CA MET A 1 40.20 33.77 58.89
C MET A 1 38.83 33.23 58.48
N GLN A 2 37.78 33.34 59.31
CA GLN A 2 36.42 32.87 58.99
C GLN A 2 35.77 33.52 57.76
N ALA A 3 35.87 34.85 57.60
CA ALA A 3 35.28 35.57 56.44
C ALA A 3 35.82 35.14 55.06
N LYS A 4 37.12 34.85 54.95
CA LYS A 4 37.72 34.34 53.70
C LYS A 4 37.23 32.93 53.35
N LYS A 5 37.01 32.09 54.37
CA LYS A 5 36.46 30.73 54.21
C LYS A 5 35.00 30.79 53.74
N SER A 6 34.20 31.73 54.28
CA SER A 6 32.82 31.96 53.85
C SER A 6 32.72 32.44 52.40
N LEU A 7 33.55 33.40 51.99
CA LEU A 7 33.60 33.89 50.60
C LEU A 7 34.03 32.79 49.61
N SER A 8 35.01 31.96 49.99
CA SER A 8 35.43 30.81 49.17
C SER A 8 34.29 29.79 48.99
N ASN A 9 33.48 29.55 50.02
CA ASN A 9 32.36 28.62 49.93
C ASN A 9 31.23 29.17 49.04
N ILE A 10 30.93 30.47 49.13
CA ILE A 10 29.93 31.13 48.28
C ILE A 10 30.38 31.08 46.80
N SER A 11 31.66 31.36 46.52
CA SER A 11 32.20 31.28 45.16
C SER A 11 32.10 29.87 44.57
N LYS A 12 32.49 28.85 45.35
CA LYS A 12 32.38 27.45 44.93
C LYS A 12 30.93 27.01 44.69
N ASN A 13 30.01 27.42 45.56
CA ASN A 13 28.59 27.12 45.36
C ASN A 13 28.05 27.77 44.07
N LYS A 14 28.45 29.02 43.77
CA LYS A 14 28.05 29.68 42.52
C LYS A 14 28.56 28.93 41.28
N GLU A 15 29.81 28.47 41.30
CA GLU A 15 30.37 27.68 40.20
C GLU A 15 29.66 26.34 40.01
N LEU A 16 29.34 25.64 41.11
CA LEU A 16 28.57 24.39 41.08
C LEU A 16 27.18 24.59 40.47
N TRP A 17 26.46 25.64 40.87
CA TRP A 17 25.15 25.98 40.31
C TRP A 17 25.22 26.27 38.81
N ILE A 18 26.23 27.01 38.36
CA ILE A 18 26.42 27.31 36.93
C ILE A 18 26.74 26.03 36.14
N ALA A 19 27.58 25.14 36.69
CA ALA A 19 27.92 23.86 36.07
C ALA A 19 26.69 22.96 35.96
N GLN A 20 25.91 22.85 37.03
CA GLN A 20 24.66 22.08 37.04
C GLN A 20 23.66 22.62 36.02
N TRP A 21 23.43 23.93 36.00
CA TRP A 21 22.51 24.55 35.04
C TRP A 21 22.94 24.31 33.59
N LYS A 22 24.24 24.39 33.29
CA LYS A 22 24.77 24.08 31.95
C LYS A 22 24.51 22.63 31.56
N GLN A 23 24.72 21.69 32.48
CA GLN A 23 24.46 20.28 32.25
C GLN A 23 22.96 20.03 32.02
N GLU A 24 22.10 20.57 32.88
CA GLU A 24 20.64 20.43 32.76
C GLU A 24 20.09 21.05 31.47
N SER A 25 20.63 22.20 31.05
CA SER A 25 20.27 22.83 29.77
C SER A 25 20.70 21.96 28.60
N PHE A 26 21.93 21.45 28.61
CA PHE A 26 22.43 20.56 27.56
C PHE A 26 21.60 19.28 27.45
N GLU A 27 21.31 18.63 28.57
CA GLU A 27 20.45 17.43 28.60
C GLU A 27 19.04 17.73 28.10
N ARG A 28 18.47 18.88 28.48
CA ARG A 28 17.16 19.33 27.98
C ARG A 28 17.16 19.55 26.48
N ASP A 29 18.18 20.20 25.95
CA ASP A 29 18.29 20.52 24.52
C ASP A 29 18.46 19.23 23.71
N ILE A 30 19.32 18.31 24.16
CA ILE A 30 19.47 16.99 23.55
C ILE A 30 18.16 16.22 23.58
N ARG A 31 17.49 16.16 24.73
CA ARG A 31 16.22 15.45 24.88
C ARG A 31 15.13 16.06 23.99
N SER A 32 15.05 17.39 23.93
CA SER A 32 14.07 18.09 23.09
C SER A 32 14.36 17.87 21.61
N GLY A 33 15.62 17.98 21.19
CA GLY A 33 16.05 17.75 19.82
C GLY A 33 15.79 16.32 19.36
N LEU A 34 16.12 15.33 20.20
CA LEU A 34 15.85 13.91 19.90
C LEU A 34 14.35 13.63 19.81
N ASN A 35 13.55 14.17 20.72
CA ASN A 35 12.09 14.00 20.67
C ASN A 35 11.49 14.63 19.42
N ALA A 36 11.91 15.85 19.06
CA ALA A 36 11.45 16.52 17.85
C ALA A 36 11.84 15.75 16.59
N ALA A 37 13.10 15.32 16.49
CA ALA A 37 13.60 14.54 15.37
C ALA A 37 12.86 13.19 15.25
N MET A 38 12.60 12.51 16.37
CA MET A 38 11.86 11.25 16.38
C MET A 38 10.41 11.45 15.96
N GLN A 39 9.71 12.46 16.51
CA GLN A 39 8.34 12.76 16.12
C GLN A 39 8.24 13.13 14.63
N GLN A 40 9.15 13.97 14.16
CA GLN A 40 9.19 14.37 12.76
C GLN A 40 9.51 13.18 11.84
N GLY A 41 10.49 12.35 12.20
CA GLY A 41 10.87 11.16 11.45
C GLY A 41 9.72 10.15 11.36
N ILE A 42 9.02 9.90 12.47
CA ILE A 42 7.84 9.02 12.48
C ILE A 42 6.72 9.61 11.63
N ALA A 43 6.41 10.90 11.79
CA ALA A 43 5.33 11.55 11.05
C ALA A 43 5.60 11.53 9.53
N GLN A 44 6.82 11.91 9.12
CA GLN A 44 7.22 11.89 7.72
C GLN A 44 7.26 10.47 7.14
N GLY A 45 7.84 9.53 7.88
CA GLY A 45 7.92 8.13 7.46
C GLY A 45 6.54 7.51 7.28
N LEU A 46 5.62 7.75 8.22
CA LEU A 46 4.25 7.26 8.14
C LEU A 46 3.49 7.90 6.97
N GLN A 47 3.59 9.22 6.82
CA GLN A 47 2.92 9.93 5.72
C GLN A 47 3.41 9.44 4.35
N GLN A 48 4.73 9.34 4.17
CA GLN A 48 5.32 8.87 2.92
C GLN A 48 4.99 7.40 2.66
N GLY A 49 5.12 6.54 3.68
CA GLY A 49 4.83 5.11 3.56
C GLY A 49 3.37 4.84 3.20
N ILE A 50 2.42 5.52 3.86
CA ILE A 50 0.98 5.41 3.53
C ILE A 50 0.72 5.93 2.12
N ALA A 51 1.21 7.12 1.77
CA ALA A 51 0.95 7.70 0.46
C ALA A 51 1.48 6.83 -0.68
N GLN A 52 2.73 6.36 -0.57
CA GLN A 52 3.34 5.49 -1.57
C GLN A 52 2.67 4.12 -1.63
N GLY A 53 2.41 3.50 -0.47
CA GLY A 53 1.76 2.19 -0.40
C GLY A 53 0.36 2.21 -0.98
N LEU A 54 -0.43 3.25 -0.69
CA LEU A 54 -1.77 3.42 -1.22
C LEU A 54 -1.74 3.67 -2.73
N GLN A 55 -0.87 4.56 -3.21
CA GLN A 55 -0.75 4.86 -4.64
C GLN A 55 -0.35 3.62 -5.44
N GLN A 56 0.68 2.89 -4.97
CA GLN A 56 1.14 1.67 -5.64
C GLN A 56 0.08 0.56 -5.57
N GLY A 57 -0.52 0.34 -4.41
CA GLY A 57 -1.54 -0.69 -4.22
C GLY A 57 -2.78 -0.46 -5.08
N ILE A 58 -3.28 0.78 -5.14
CA ILE A 58 -4.42 1.13 -6.00
C ILE A 58 -4.05 0.98 -7.48
N ALA A 59 -2.91 1.52 -7.91
CA ALA A 59 -2.51 1.46 -9.32
C ALA A 59 -2.34 0.01 -9.80
N GLN A 60 -1.63 -0.82 -9.03
CA GLN A 60 -1.42 -2.23 -9.36
C GLN A 60 -2.73 -3.03 -9.30
N GLY A 61 -3.52 -2.85 -8.23
CA GLY A 61 -4.78 -3.57 -8.06
C GLY A 61 -5.79 -3.24 -9.17
N LEU A 62 -5.91 -1.96 -9.54
CA LEU A 62 -6.80 -1.53 -10.61
C LEU A 62 -6.33 -2.06 -11.97
N GLN A 63 -5.04 -1.96 -12.28
CA GLN A 63 -4.51 -2.45 -13.55
C GLN A 63 -4.72 -3.96 -13.70
N GLN A 64 -4.38 -4.74 -12.67
CA GLN A 64 -4.55 -6.20 -12.68
C GLN A 64 -6.03 -6.57 -12.76
N GLY A 65 -6.88 -5.93 -11.95
CA GLY A 65 -8.33 -6.19 -11.93
C GLY A 65 -8.99 -5.89 -13.27
N ILE A 66 -8.66 -4.78 -13.93
CA ILE A 66 -9.20 -4.43 -15.25
C ILE A 66 -8.75 -5.44 -16.30
N VAL A 67 -7.46 -5.76 -16.37
CA VAL A 67 -6.93 -6.68 -17.39
C VAL A 67 -7.53 -8.08 -17.22
N GLN A 68 -7.56 -8.60 -15.99
CA GLN A 68 -8.12 -9.92 -15.70
C GLN A 68 -9.62 -9.95 -15.96
N GLY A 69 -10.36 -8.97 -15.44
CA GLY A 69 -11.81 -8.90 -15.59
C GLY A 69 -12.24 -8.74 -17.06
N MET A 70 -11.53 -7.90 -17.82
CA MET A 70 -11.81 -7.72 -19.25
C MET A 70 -11.50 -9.00 -20.05
N THR A 71 -10.35 -9.63 -19.80
CA THR A 71 -9.96 -10.86 -20.52
C THR A 71 -10.96 -11.99 -20.24
N GLN A 72 -11.31 -12.18 -18.97
CA GLN A 72 -12.27 -13.21 -18.55
C GLN A 72 -13.66 -12.90 -19.12
N GLY A 73 -14.13 -11.67 -18.99
CA GLY A 73 -15.45 -11.24 -19.46
C GLY A 73 -15.60 -11.38 -20.98
N ILE A 74 -14.60 -10.97 -21.76
CA ILE A 74 -14.62 -11.12 -23.22
C ILE A 74 -14.62 -12.61 -23.59
N THR A 75 -13.73 -13.42 -23.00
CA THR A 75 -13.63 -14.85 -23.31
C THR A 75 -14.93 -15.58 -22.98
N GLN A 76 -15.48 -15.36 -21.78
CA GLN A 76 -16.74 -15.97 -21.36
C GLN A 76 -17.90 -15.50 -22.22
N GLY A 77 -17.98 -14.20 -22.52
CA GLY A 77 -19.04 -13.63 -23.36
C GLY A 77 -19.03 -14.18 -24.79
N ILE A 78 -17.85 -14.29 -25.41
CA ILE A 78 -17.69 -14.91 -26.72
C ILE A 78 -18.13 -16.37 -26.68
N GLN A 79 -17.64 -17.16 -25.71
CA GLN A 79 -17.99 -18.57 -25.60
C GLN A 79 -19.50 -18.77 -25.39
N GLN A 80 -20.11 -18.02 -24.47
CA GLN A 80 -21.55 -18.07 -24.22
C GLN A 80 -22.35 -17.66 -25.47
N GLY A 81 -21.91 -16.62 -26.18
CA GLY A 81 -22.52 -16.19 -27.43
C GLY A 81 -22.48 -17.26 -28.51
N ILE A 82 -21.32 -17.88 -28.74
CA ILE A 82 -21.14 -18.99 -29.69
C ILE A 82 -22.06 -20.15 -29.32
N THR A 83 -22.07 -20.55 -28.05
CA THR A 83 -22.93 -21.62 -27.54
C THR A 83 -24.41 -21.31 -27.73
N GLN A 84 -24.86 -20.08 -27.45
CA GLN A 84 -26.26 -19.69 -27.62
C GLN A 84 -26.68 -19.70 -29.09
N VAL A 85 -25.82 -19.21 -29.99
CA VAL A 85 -26.06 -19.26 -31.44
C VAL A 85 -26.13 -20.71 -31.90
N ALA A 86 -25.22 -21.59 -31.46
CA ALA A 86 -25.25 -23.00 -31.80
C ALA A 86 -26.54 -23.69 -31.36
N LYS A 87 -27.03 -23.42 -30.13
CA LYS A 87 -28.33 -23.92 -29.65
C LYS A 87 -29.49 -23.49 -30.52
N ASN A 88 -29.49 -22.23 -30.95
CA ASN A 88 -30.53 -21.72 -31.85
C ASN A 88 -30.45 -22.35 -33.24
N MET A 89 -29.24 -22.60 -33.76
CA MET A 89 -29.07 -23.29 -35.04
C MET A 89 -29.59 -24.74 -34.98
N LEU A 90 -29.28 -25.46 -33.89
CA LEU A 90 -29.79 -26.82 -33.65
C LEU A 90 -31.32 -26.85 -33.59
N SER A 91 -31.95 -25.91 -32.90
CA SER A 91 -33.41 -25.85 -32.79
C SER A 91 -34.10 -25.52 -34.12
N THR A 92 -33.41 -24.86 -35.05
CA THR A 92 -33.89 -24.60 -36.42
C THR A 92 -33.63 -25.75 -37.41
N GLY A 93 -32.99 -26.85 -36.96
CA GLY A 93 -32.74 -28.03 -37.79
C GLY A 93 -31.51 -27.92 -38.70
N ILE A 94 -30.61 -26.97 -38.44
CA ILE A 94 -29.33 -26.90 -39.17
C ILE A 94 -28.47 -28.12 -38.78
N PRO A 95 -27.87 -28.84 -39.75
CA PRO A 95 -27.05 -30.02 -39.46
C PRO A 95 -25.84 -29.73 -38.57
N LEU A 96 -25.51 -30.65 -37.66
CA LEU A 96 -24.39 -30.58 -36.73
C LEU A 96 -23.06 -30.25 -37.41
N GLU A 97 -22.77 -30.88 -38.55
CA GLU A 97 -21.54 -30.66 -39.34
C GLU A 97 -21.42 -29.19 -39.77
N GLN A 98 -22.53 -28.58 -40.20
CA GLN A 98 -22.56 -27.19 -40.63
C GLN A 98 -22.40 -26.23 -39.44
N ILE A 99 -23.01 -26.54 -38.30
CA ILE A 99 -22.86 -25.74 -37.07
C ILE A 99 -21.41 -25.81 -36.57
N SER A 100 -20.82 -27.01 -36.52
CA SER A 100 -19.42 -27.24 -36.14
C SER A 100 -18.47 -26.38 -36.99
N LYS A 101 -18.66 -26.40 -38.32
CA LYS A 101 -17.87 -25.59 -39.26
C LYS A 101 -18.03 -24.07 -39.05
N LEU A 102 -19.21 -23.59 -38.67
CA LEU A 102 -19.50 -22.16 -38.52
C LEU A 102 -19.12 -21.59 -37.15
N THR A 103 -19.23 -22.41 -36.11
CA THR A 103 -19.05 -22.00 -34.71
C THR A 103 -17.69 -22.39 -34.13
N GLY A 104 -17.00 -23.33 -34.77
CA GLY A 104 -15.74 -23.90 -34.29
C GLY A 104 -15.92 -24.88 -33.12
N LEU A 105 -17.15 -25.16 -32.69
CA LEU A 105 -17.45 -26.16 -31.67
C LEU A 105 -17.31 -27.58 -32.25
N SER A 106 -16.72 -28.48 -31.48
CA SER A 106 -16.68 -29.90 -31.82
C SER A 106 -18.08 -30.51 -31.83
N GLU A 107 -18.28 -31.58 -32.60
CA GLU A 107 -19.55 -32.31 -32.59
C GLU A 107 -19.91 -32.83 -31.20
N THR A 108 -18.93 -33.20 -30.38
CA THR A 108 -19.13 -33.60 -28.99
C THR A 108 -19.65 -32.46 -28.11
N GLU A 109 -19.12 -31.24 -28.28
CA GLU A 109 -19.64 -30.06 -27.57
C GLU A 109 -21.07 -29.78 -28.02
N LEU A 110 -21.34 -29.82 -29.33
CA LEU A 110 -22.67 -29.59 -29.88
C LEU A 110 -23.71 -30.63 -29.44
N GLN A 111 -23.32 -31.90 -29.31
CA GLN A 111 -24.19 -32.96 -28.77
C GLN A 111 -24.53 -32.76 -27.30
N SER A 112 -23.72 -31.99 -26.56
CA SER A 112 -23.92 -31.69 -25.14
C SER A 112 -24.70 -30.39 -24.88
N LEU A 113 -25.02 -29.61 -25.93
CA LEU A 113 -25.74 -28.33 -25.84
C LEU A 113 -27.26 -28.49 -25.67
#